data_AF-A0AAD9PDJ8-F1
#
_entry.id   AF-A0AAD9PDJ8-F1
#
_cell.length_a   1.000
_cell.length_b   1.000
_cell.length_c   1.000
_cell.angle_alpha   90.00
_cell.angle_beta   90.00
_cell.angle_gamma   90.00
#
_symmetry.space_group_name_H-M   'P 1'
#
loop_
_entity.id
_entity.type
_entity.pdbx_description
1 polymer ?
#
loop_
_entity_poly.entity_id
_entity_poly.type
_entity_poly.pdbx_seq_one_letter_code
_entity_poly.pdbx_strand_id
1 'polypeptide(L)'
;MFNHYFFRGAAACSAYKKFLSHTTAEEIILVMDPPFGGLVEVIIHTIRRIMADWSCDTNDGRELPVFWFFPYFLEHWIVKGLPSLRMLHYKVDYDNHVLYHKGSRGAKHGSPVRLFTNLPPVSIKLPQEEGYRFCAKCQCYVPSDIDHCNKCDACTSKDGRQYRHCDKCQRCVKPSHVHCDKCNQCHLVDYKCSDGKVTGCHVCGDLDHKRRDCPNRNMKKTKRPICKRTAVEISDGDITEDSSLDVNSGRQRKKLKKCH
;
A
#
# COMPACT_ATOMS: atom_id res chain seq x y z
N MET A 1 8.49 7.89 -11.07
CA MET A 1 7.82 7.28 -9.89
C MET A 1 8.24 5.84 -9.64
N PHE A 2 8.20 4.94 -10.62
CA PHE A 2 8.62 3.54 -10.40
C PHE A 2 10.10 3.30 -10.73
N ASN A 3 10.63 3.97 -11.75
CA ASN A 3 11.98 3.73 -12.26
C ASN A 3 12.87 4.98 -12.23
N HIS A 4 12.43 6.03 -11.52
CA HIS A 4 13.15 7.32 -11.48
C HIS A 4 13.54 7.88 -12.88
N TYR A 5 12.70 7.65 -13.89
CA TYR A 5 12.96 8.07 -15.27
C TYR A 5 12.43 9.47 -15.60
N PHE A 6 13.22 10.24 -16.36
CA PHE A 6 12.89 11.59 -16.84
C PHE A 6 12.58 11.56 -18.34
N PHE A 7 11.30 11.65 -18.72
CA PHE A 7 10.87 11.62 -20.14
C PHE A 7 11.43 12.75 -21.01
N ARG A 8 11.81 13.87 -20.39
CA ARG A 8 12.45 15.01 -21.05
C ARG A 8 13.98 14.97 -20.98
N GLY A 9 14.54 13.79 -20.70
CA GLY A 9 15.98 13.53 -20.72
C GLY A 9 16.77 14.42 -19.77
N ALA A 10 17.98 14.79 -20.22
CA ALA A 10 18.97 15.51 -19.41
C ALA A 10 18.48 16.87 -18.89
N ALA A 11 17.72 17.63 -19.69
CA ALA A 11 17.24 18.95 -19.29
C ALA A 11 16.34 18.88 -18.04
N ALA A 12 15.40 17.93 -18.00
CA ALA A 12 14.54 17.73 -16.83
C ALA A 12 15.29 17.17 -15.63
N CYS A 13 16.24 16.26 -15.86
CA CYS A 13 17.12 15.74 -14.80
C CYS A 13 17.96 16.87 -14.16
N SER A 14 18.54 17.76 -14.97
CA SER A 14 19.30 18.91 -14.48
C SER A 14 18.43 19.91 -13.72
N ALA A 15 17.21 20.20 -14.21
CA ALA A 15 16.27 21.06 -13.49
C ALA A 15 15.88 20.47 -12.12
N TYR A 16 15.62 19.16 -12.06
CA TYR A 16 15.35 18.43 -10.82
C TYR A 16 16.52 18.50 -9.83
N LYS A 17 17.75 18.20 -10.28
CA LYS A 17 18.94 18.27 -9.43
C LYS A 17 19.18 19.69 -8.91
N LYS A 18 19.05 20.69 -9.80
CA LYS A 18 19.19 22.09 -9.42
C LYS A 18 18.16 22.49 -8.36
N PHE A 19 16.92 22.01 -8.47
CA PHE A 19 15.89 22.26 -7.46
C PHE A 19 16.27 21.68 -6.10
N LEU A 20 16.75 20.43 -6.06
CA LEU A 20 17.17 19.80 -4.80
C LEU A 20 18.38 20.51 -4.18
N SER A 21 19.38 20.89 -4.99
CA SER A 21 20.65 21.45 -4.51
C SER A 21 20.53 22.85 -3.92
N HIS A 22 19.43 23.57 -4.18
CA HIS A 22 19.19 24.93 -3.68
C HIS A 22 18.26 24.96 -2.45
N THR A 23 18.07 23.81 -1.79
CA THR A 23 17.11 23.69 -0.67
C THR A 23 17.73 22.98 0.53
N THR A 24 17.54 23.56 1.71
CA THR A 24 17.84 22.93 3.00
C THR A 24 16.66 22.08 3.48
N ALA A 25 16.87 21.24 4.50
CA ALA A 25 15.81 20.38 5.05
C ALA A 25 14.63 21.15 5.65
N GLU A 26 14.82 22.43 5.99
CA GLU A 26 13.78 23.31 6.52
C GLU A 26 12.93 23.93 5.40
N GLU A 27 13.39 23.86 4.15
CA GLU A 27 12.78 24.49 2.98
C GLU A 27 12.10 23.47 2.05
N ILE A 28 12.38 22.18 2.22
CA ILE A 28 11.90 21.12 1.32
C ILE A 28 11.26 19.96 2.07
N ILE A 29 10.15 19.48 1.50
CA ILE A 29 9.50 18.23 1.89
C ILE A 29 9.02 17.50 0.64
N LEU A 30 9.30 16.20 0.56
CA LEU A 30 8.78 15.34 -0.49
C LEU A 30 7.36 14.90 -0.13
N VAL A 31 6.36 15.44 -0.82
CA VAL A 31 4.95 15.04 -0.66
C VAL A 31 4.56 14.09 -1.80
N MET A 32 3.99 12.94 -1.46
CA MET A 32 3.63 11.93 -2.46
C MET A 32 2.38 11.12 -2.12
N ASP A 33 1.56 10.87 -3.15
CA ASP A 33 0.39 10.00 -3.12
C ASP A 33 0.39 9.08 -4.36
N PRO A 34 1.25 8.04 -4.37
CA PRO A 34 1.40 7.15 -5.51
C PRO A 34 0.24 6.14 -5.62
N PRO A 35 -0.02 5.56 -6.81
CA PRO A 35 -1.09 4.60 -6.98
C PRO A 35 -0.87 3.34 -6.12
N PHE A 36 -1.87 2.98 -5.32
CA PHE A 36 -1.78 1.91 -4.31
C PHE A 36 -1.57 0.50 -4.89
N GLY A 37 -1.96 0.28 -6.15
CA GLY A 37 -1.77 -1.01 -6.84
C GLY A 37 -0.35 -1.25 -7.35
N GLY A 38 0.54 -0.27 -7.24
CA GLY A 38 1.95 -0.40 -7.62
C GLY A 38 2.76 -1.23 -6.62
N LEU A 39 3.91 -1.76 -7.07
CA LEU A 39 4.85 -2.46 -6.20
C LEU A 39 5.47 -1.48 -5.20
N VAL A 40 5.15 -1.64 -3.91
CA VAL A 40 5.62 -0.77 -2.82
C VAL A 40 7.15 -0.69 -2.77
N GLU A 41 7.84 -1.80 -3.05
CA GLU A 41 9.32 -1.87 -3.05
C GLU A 41 9.95 -0.96 -4.11
N VAL A 42 9.28 -0.81 -5.25
CA VAL A 42 9.76 0.00 -6.37
C VAL A 42 9.56 1.50 -6.07
N ILE A 43 8.46 1.84 -5.38
CA ILE A 43 8.23 3.19 -4.86
C ILE A 43 9.28 3.53 -3.80
N ILE A 44 9.53 2.63 -2.85
CA ILE A 44 10.59 2.76 -1.83
C ILE A 44 11.95 3.00 -2.49
N HIS A 45 12.29 2.24 -3.54
CA HIS A 45 13.53 2.45 -4.28
C HIS A 45 13.62 3.87 -4.84
N THR A 46 12.55 4.38 -5.44
CA THR A 46 12.52 5.76 -5.97
C THR A 46 12.63 6.82 -4.86
N ILE A 47 11.99 6.63 -3.70
CA ILE A 47 12.14 7.55 -2.56
C ILE A 47 13.60 7.59 -2.10
N ARG A 48 14.25 6.43 -1.94
CA ARG A 48 15.66 6.36 -1.56
C ARG A 48 16.57 7.06 -2.57
N ARG A 49 16.26 6.95 -3.87
CA ARG A 49 16.98 7.68 -4.93
C ARG A 49 16.87 9.19 -4.74
N ILE A 50 15.67 9.70 -4.49
CA ILE A 50 15.44 11.14 -4.25
C ILE A 50 16.15 11.60 -2.97
N MET A 51 16.05 10.82 -1.88
CA MET A 51 16.77 11.10 -0.63
C MET A 51 18.28 11.16 -0.84
N ALA A 52 18.84 10.22 -1.62
CA ALA A 52 20.27 10.18 -1.94
C ALA A 52 20.70 11.37 -2.81
N ASP A 53 19.91 11.72 -3.84
CA ASP A 53 20.20 12.88 -4.68
C ASP A 53 20.23 14.17 -3.86
N TRP A 54 19.34 14.33 -2.89
CA TRP A 54 19.32 15.50 -2.00
C TRP A 54 20.47 15.47 -0.97
N SER A 55 20.75 14.32 -0.34
CA SER A 55 21.77 14.19 0.71
C SER A 55 23.19 14.43 0.21
N CYS A 56 23.48 14.07 -1.05
CA CYS A 56 24.77 14.36 -1.68
C CYS A 56 25.08 15.85 -1.76
N ASP A 57 24.05 16.70 -1.79
CA ASP A 57 24.21 18.14 -1.98
C ASP A 57 24.22 18.93 -0.66
N THR A 58 23.58 18.43 0.41
CA THR A 58 23.41 19.18 1.67
C THR A 58 24.49 18.92 2.73
N ASN A 59 25.15 17.76 2.72
CA ASN A 59 26.25 17.36 3.64
C ASN A 59 26.02 17.63 5.15
N ASP A 60 24.77 17.80 5.58
CA ASP A 60 24.39 18.20 6.94
C ASP A 60 23.94 17.02 7.81
N GLY A 61 24.00 15.80 7.26
CA GLY A 61 23.62 14.55 7.93
C GLY A 61 22.12 14.41 8.20
N ARG A 62 21.28 15.36 7.75
CA ARG A 62 19.83 15.26 7.85
C ARG A 62 19.29 14.35 6.75
N GLU A 63 18.09 13.82 6.98
CA GLU A 63 17.36 13.05 5.98
C GLU A 63 16.29 13.95 5.36
N LEU A 64 16.06 13.84 4.05
CA LEU A 64 15.01 14.57 3.35
C LEU A 64 13.65 14.33 4.05
N PRO A 65 12.94 15.38 4.49
CA PRO A 65 11.60 15.22 5.04
C PRO A 65 10.63 14.62 4.01
N VAL A 66 9.83 13.65 4.40
CA VAL A 66 8.86 12.97 3.51
C VAL A 66 7.47 12.95 4.11
N PHE A 67 6.46 13.30 3.31
CA PHE A 67 5.06 12.98 3.51
C PHE A 67 4.60 12.00 2.43
N TRP A 68 4.45 10.74 2.81
CA TRP A 68 3.96 9.70 1.93
C TRP A 68 2.58 9.22 2.37
N PHE A 69 1.57 9.51 1.56
CA PHE A 69 0.22 9.00 1.75
C PHE A 69 0.10 7.60 1.16
N PHE A 70 -0.20 6.61 2.00
CA PHE A 70 -0.31 5.22 1.56
C PHE A 70 -1.20 4.37 2.49
N PRO A 71 -1.67 3.18 2.04
CA PRO A 71 -2.54 2.35 2.88
C PRO A 71 -1.82 1.74 4.09
N TYR A 72 -2.44 1.82 5.27
CA TYR A 72 -1.84 1.36 6.54
C TYR A 72 -1.44 -0.13 6.54
N PHE A 73 -2.12 -0.97 5.76
CA PHE A 73 -1.84 -2.41 5.73
C PHE A 73 -0.50 -2.75 5.05
N LEU A 74 0.11 -1.78 4.35
CA LEU A 74 1.45 -1.91 3.76
C LEU A 74 2.57 -1.33 4.63
N GLU A 75 2.26 -0.82 5.84
CA GLU A 75 3.23 -0.23 6.76
C GLU A 75 4.46 -1.11 7.00
N HIS A 76 4.29 -2.42 7.14
CA HIS A 76 5.40 -3.33 7.38
C HIS A 76 6.44 -3.34 6.24
N TRP A 77 6.01 -3.19 4.99
CA TRP A 77 6.92 -3.05 3.85
C TRP A 77 7.57 -1.68 3.82
N ILE A 78 6.81 -0.62 4.16
CA ILE A 78 7.31 0.76 4.22
C ILE A 78 8.41 0.86 5.27
N VAL A 79 8.15 0.48 6.52
CA VAL A 79 9.13 0.58 7.62
C VAL A 79 10.34 -0.33 7.36
N LYS A 80 10.15 -1.50 6.75
CA LYS A 80 11.27 -2.36 6.34
C LYS A 80 12.17 -1.68 5.29
N GLY A 81 11.58 -0.91 4.38
CA GLY A 81 12.30 -0.20 3.33
C GLY A 81 12.85 1.17 3.77
N LEU A 82 12.13 1.85 4.63
CA LEU A 82 12.43 3.20 5.10
C LEU A 82 12.21 3.22 6.63
N PRO A 83 13.19 2.74 7.42
CA PRO A 83 13.03 2.59 8.87
C PRO A 83 12.81 3.89 9.63
N SER A 84 13.20 5.02 9.03
CA SER A 84 12.96 6.37 9.56
C SER A 84 11.48 6.77 9.49
N LEU A 85 10.72 6.24 8.53
CA LEU A 85 9.32 6.57 8.33
C LEU A 85 8.44 5.89 9.38
N ARG A 86 7.53 6.67 9.96
CA ARG A 86 6.49 6.21 10.88
C ARG A 86 5.12 6.58 10.36
N MET A 87 4.14 5.73 10.64
CA MET A 87 2.74 5.97 10.27
C MET A 87 2.05 6.84 11.32
N LEU A 88 1.35 7.89 10.89
CA LEU A 88 0.47 8.69 11.74
C LEU A 88 -0.98 8.22 11.64
N HIS A 89 -1.81 8.61 12.61
CA HIS A 89 -3.20 8.14 12.69
C HIS A 89 -4.19 8.90 11.80
N TYR A 90 -3.77 10.00 11.16
CA TYR A 90 -4.65 10.81 10.33
C TYR A 90 -5.21 10.02 9.15
N LYS A 91 -6.54 9.95 9.07
CA LYS A 91 -7.28 9.30 7.99
C LYS A 91 -7.41 10.29 6.83
N VAL A 92 -6.75 9.99 5.71
CA VAL A 92 -6.82 10.83 4.51
C VAL A 92 -8.00 10.41 3.66
N ASP A 93 -9.00 11.26 3.55
CA ASP A 93 -10.18 11.04 2.71
C ASP A 93 -10.00 11.67 1.33
N TYR A 94 -10.64 11.06 0.33
CA TYR A 94 -10.57 11.49 -1.07
C TYR A 94 -11.98 11.77 -1.60
N ASP A 95 -12.19 12.92 -2.24
CA ASP A 95 -13.50 13.29 -2.78
C ASP A 95 -13.99 12.32 -3.87
N ASN A 96 -13.07 11.76 -4.63
CA ASN A 96 -13.35 11.01 -5.86
C ASN A 96 -13.05 9.50 -5.76
N HIS A 97 -12.55 9.01 -4.62
CA HIS A 97 -12.20 7.59 -4.50
C HIS A 97 -13.41 6.74 -4.09
N VAL A 98 -13.78 5.79 -4.96
CA VAL A 98 -14.97 4.93 -4.80
C VAL A 98 -15.03 4.22 -3.44
N LEU A 99 -13.87 3.89 -2.85
CA LEU A 99 -13.77 3.18 -1.58
C LEU A 99 -13.25 4.02 -0.41
N TYR A 100 -12.64 5.18 -0.65
CA TYR A 100 -11.82 5.90 0.34
C TYR A 100 -12.31 7.33 0.60
N HIS A 101 -13.64 7.47 0.73
CA HIS A 101 -14.30 8.72 1.09
C HIS A 101 -15.13 8.54 2.36
N LYS A 102 -15.45 9.64 3.05
CA LYS A 102 -16.48 9.71 4.10
C LYS A 102 -17.87 9.64 3.45
N GLY A 103 -18.77 8.78 3.94
CA GLY A 103 -20.16 8.74 3.50
C GLY A 103 -20.77 7.34 3.38
N SER A 104 -22.03 7.26 2.94
CA SER A 104 -22.82 6.02 2.86
C SER A 104 -22.29 4.97 1.88
N ARG A 105 -21.43 5.38 0.93
CA ARG A 105 -20.72 4.50 -0.01
C ARG A 105 -19.24 4.32 0.33
N GLY A 106 -18.77 4.96 1.39
CA GLY A 106 -17.40 4.90 1.87
C GLY A 106 -17.10 3.63 2.66
N ALA A 107 -15.82 3.36 2.92
CA ALA A 107 -15.45 2.27 3.80
C ALA A 107 -16.02 2.47 5.21
N LYS A 108 -16.59 1.42 5.80
CA LYS A 108 -17.24 1.41 7.13
C LYS A 108 -16.39 2.02 8.26
N HIS A 109 -15.07 2.03 8.11
CA HIS A 109 -14.12 2.49 9.14
C HIS A 109 -13.27 3.69 8.68
N GLY A 110 -13.71 4.37 7.62
CA GLY A 110 -12.99 5.47 6.97
C GLY A 110 -11.93 4.96 5.98
N SER A 111 -11.26 5.91 5.32
CA SER A 111 -10.17 5.62 4.39
C SER A 111 -9.06 4.76 5.04
N PRO A 112 -8.46 3.78 4.33
CA PRO A 112 -7.28 3.06 4.79
C PRO A 112 -5.97 3.85 4.61
N VAL A 113 -6.02 5.02 3.96
CA VAL A 113 -4.83 5.81 3.67
C VAL A 113 -4.41 6.60 4.90
N ARG A 114 -3.11 6.54 5.21
CA ARG A 114 -2.46 7.24 6.32
C ARG A 114 -1.25 8.01 5.80
N LEU A 115 -0.80 8.97 6.60
CA LEU A 115 0.46 9.68 6.38
C LEU A 115 1.62 8.88 6.99
N PHE A 116 2.66 8.63 6.19
CA PHE A 116 3.96 8.14 6.61
C PHE A 116 4.99 9.26 6.52
N THR A 117 5.78 9.45 7.58
CA THR A 117 6.78 10.53 7.63
C THR A 117 7.95 10.19 8.54
N ASN A 118 9.13 10.75 8.24
CA ASN A 118 10.29 10.77 9.13
C ASN A 118 10.34 12.01 10.04
N LEU A 119 9.37 12.94 9.92
CA LEU A 119 9.24 14.04 10.86
C LEU A 119 8.81 13.55 12.25
N PRO A 120 9.23 14.22 13.34
CA PRO A 120 8.78 13.88 14.69
C PRO A 120 7.24 13.91 14.78
N PRO A 121 6.55 12.85 15.23
CA PRO A 121 5.09 12.82 15.29
C PRO A 121 4.47 13.95 16.12
N VAL A 122 5.21 14.47 17.11
CA VAL A 122 4.80 15.60 17.95
C VAL A 122 4.68 16.93 17.20
N SER A 123 5.42 17.11 16.10
CA SER A 123 5.39 18.35 15.32
C SER A 123 4.17 18.45 14.40
N ILE A 124 3.45 17.35 14.19
CA ILE A 124 2.29 17.27 13.31
C ILE A 124 1.01 17.25 14.15
N LYS A 125 0.38 18.42 14.25
CA LYS A 125 -0.89 18.60 14.98
C LYS A 125 -2.06 18.15 14.11
N LEU A 126 -2.92 17.30 14.65
CA LEU A 126 -4.15 16.86 13.97
C LEU A 126 -5.37 17.62 14.51
N PRO A 127 -6.37 17.91 13.66
CA PRO A 127 -7.55 18.71 14.02
C PRO A 127 -8.40 18.03 15.09
N GLN A 128 -8.67 18.74 16.18
CA GLN A 128 -9.49 18.21 17.29
C GLN A 128 -10.96 18.12 16.91
N GLU A 129 -11.42 19.06 16.08
CA GLU A 129 -12.74 19.14 15.47
C GLU A 129 -13.08 17.91 14.60
N GLU A 130 -12.07 17.21 14.08
CA GLU A 130 -12.24 15.93 13.37
C GLU A 130 -12.13 14.70 14.28
N GLY A 131 -12.09 14.91 15.60
CA GLY A 131 -12.07 13.84 16.59
C GLY A 131 -10.68 13.29 16.90
N TYR A 132 -9.61 14.07 16.73
CA TYR A 132 -8.26 13.69 17.18
C TYR A 132 -7.91 14.33 18.53
N ARG A 133 -7.07 13.65 19.31
CA ARG A 133 -6.53 14.14 20.58
C ARG A 133 -5.03 13.88 20.68
N PHE A 134 -4.33 14.67 21.47
CA PHE A 134 -2.92 14.42 21.77
C PHE A 134 -2.76 13.29 22.79
N CYS A 135 -1.86 12.35 22.53
CA CYS A 135 -1.44 11.33 23.48
C CYS A 135 -0.06 11.69 24.06
N ALA A 136 -0.03 12.08 25.33
CA ALA A 136 1.21 12.48 26.01
C ALA A 136 2.25 11.35 26.14
N LYS A 137 1.83 10.08 26.21
CA LYS A 137 2.76 8.94 26.30
C LYS A 137 3.46 8.69 24.96
N CYS A 138 2.68 8.67 23.87
CA CYS A 138 3.20 8.46 22.52
C CYS A 138 3.83 9.72 21.90
N GLN A 139 3.59 10.91 22.48
CA GLN A 139 3.97 12.21 21.92
C GLN A 139 3.47 12.37 20.47
N CYS A 140 2.21 12.02 20.22
CA CYS A 140 1.59 12.13 18.90
C CYS A 140 0.07 12.31 19.00
N TYR A 141 -0.56 12.74 17.92
CA TYR A 141 -2.02 12.84 17.84
C TYR A 141 -2.65 11.52 17.36
N VAL A 142 -3.72 11.11 18.04
CA VAL A 142 -4.43 9.85 17.86
C VAL A 142 -5.94 10.08 17.80
N PRO A 143 -6.74 9.15 17.26
CA PRO A 143 -8.20 9.29 17.28
C PRO A 143 -8.70 9.27 18.73
N SER A 144 -9.72 10.07 19.03
CA SER A 144 -10.18 10.30 20.41
C SER A 144 -10.79 9.07 21.07
N ASP A 145 -11.35 8.19 20.25
CA ASP A 145 -11.98 6.91 20.62
C ASP A 145 -10.98 5.76 20.81
N ILE A 146 -9.68 6.00 20.63
CA ILE A 146 -8.64 5.00 20.81
C ILE A 146 -7.90 5.22 22.12
N ASP A 147 -7.89 4.20 22.98
CA ASP A 147 -7.12 4.20 24.22
C ASP A 147 -5.68 3.76 23.99
N HIS A 148 -4.76 4.36 24.76
CA HIS A 148 -3.36 3.94 24.81
C HIS A 148 -3.26 2.56 25.48
N CYS A 149 -2.57 1.63 24.84
CA CYS A 149 -2.30 0.36 25.49
C CYS A 149 -1.08 0.49 26.41
N ASN A 150 -1.29 0.51 27.72
CA ASN A 150 -0.20 0.58 28.70
C ASN A 150 0.75 -0.63 28.65
N LYS A 151 0.27 -1.81 28.20
CA LYS A 151 1.11 -3.02 28.08
C LYS A 151 2.05 -2.99 26.88
N CYS A 152 1.62 -2.39 25.77
CA CYS A 152 2.46 -2.20 24.58
C CYS A 152 3.19 -0.85 24.57
N ASP A 153 2.87 0.01 25.53
CA ASP A 153 3.19 1.44 25.55
C ASP A 153 2.94 2.16 24.20
N ALA A 154 1.80 1.87 23.57
CA ALA A 154 1.49 2.40 22.25
C ALA A 154 -0.01 2.57 21.99
N CYS A 155 -0.36 3.57 21.16
CA CYS A 155 -1.65 3.70 20.51
C CYS A 155 -1.66 2.87 19.22
N THR A 156 -2.16 1.64 19.29
CA THR A 156 -1.91 0.62 18.25
C THR A 156 -2.99 0.55 17.15
N SER A 157 -4.07 1.32 17.26
CA SER A 157 -5.18 1.25 16.31
C SER A 157 -4.79 1.81 14.94
N LYS A 158 -4.85 0.95 13.92
CA LYS A 158 -4.54 1.32 12.53
C LYS A 158 -5.78 1.65 11.70
N ASP A 159 -6.88 0.94 11.97
CA ASP A 159 -8.15 1.11 11.25
C ASP A 159 -9.18 1.97 11.99
N GLY A 160 -8.79 2.57 13.12
CA GLY A 160 -9.65 3.44 13.92
C GLY A 160 -10.63 2.68 14.81
N ARG A 161 -10.44 1.37 15.04
CA ARG A 161 -11.16 0.62 16.07
C ARG A 161 -10.30 0.43 17.31
N GLN A 162 -10.90 0.35 18.48
CA GLN A 162 -10.18 0.02 19.71
C GLN A 162 -9.59 -1.39 19.60
N TYR A 163 -8.26 -1.49 19.55
CA TYR A 163 -7.56 -2.76 19.56
C TYR A 163 -7.50 -3.31 20.99
N ARG A 164 -7.47 -4.63 21.13
CA ARG A 164 -7.35 -5.32 22.42
C ARG A 164 -5.96 -5.91 22.55
N HIS A 165 -5.33 -5.75 23.71
CA HIS A 165 -4.06 -6.42 23.98
C HIS A 165 -4.29 -7.91 24.18
N CYS A 166 -3.52 -8.75 23.49
CA CYS A 166 -3.47 -10.19 23.73
C CYS A 166 -2.21 -10.50 24.54
N ASP A 167 -2.40 -10.92 25.79
CA ASP A 167 -1.29 -11.25 26.70
C ASP A 167 -0.45 -12.44 26.22
N LYS A 168 -1.07 -13.44 25.57
CA LYS A 168 -0.32 -14.57 25.03
C LYS A 168 0.54 -14.21 23.82
N CYS A 169 0.10 -13.25 23.00
CA CYS A 169 0.88 -12.77 21.85
C CYS A 169 1.73 -11.53 22.14
N GLN A 170 1.61 -10.94 23.33
CA GLN A 170 2.28 -9.70 23.73
C GLN A 170 2.12 -8.56 22.70
N ARG A 171 0.92 -8.45 22.12
CA ARG A 171 0.62 -7.41 21.12
C ARG A 171 -0.86 -7.07 21.09
N CYS A 172 -1.15 -5.85 20.66
CA CYS A 172 -2.51 -5.43 20.36
C CYS A 172 -3.00 -6.02 19.03
N VAL A 173 -4.25 -6.49 19.03
CA VAL A 173 -4.91 -7.08 17.86
C VAL A 173 -6.27 -6.43 17.63
N LYS A 174 -6.76 -6.53 16.40
CA LYS A 174 -8.10 -6.07 16.03
C LYS A 174 -9.15 -6.71 16.94
N PRO A 175 -10.26 -6.02 17.26
CA PRO A 175 -11.30 -6.57 18.13
C PRO A 175 -11.91 -7.87 17.58
N SER A 176 -11.94 -8.03 16.25
CA SER A 176 -12.40 -9.24 15.58
C SER A 176 -11.42 -10.43 15.63
N HIS A 177 -10.31 -10.31 16.35
CA HIS A 177 -9.35 -11.39 16.52
C HIS A 177 -9.43 -12.01 17.92
N VAL A 178 -9.26 -13.33 17.98
CA VAL A 178 -9.23 -14.14 19.21
C VAL A 178 -7.97 -15.01 19.17
N HIS A 179 -7.33 -15.19 20.33
CA HIS A 179 -6.15 -16.03 20.45
C HIS A 179 -6.53 -17.52 20.34
N CYS A 180 -5.83 -18.25 19.49
CA CYS A 180 -5.93 -19.70 19.38
C CYS A 180 -4.71 -20.34 20.06
N ASP A 181 -4.94 -21.08 21.15
CA ASP A 181 -3.87 -21.74 21.90
C ASP A 181 -3.17 -22.85 21.12
N LYS A 182 -3.89 -23.53 20.21
CA LYS A 182 -3.29 -24.53 19.32
C LYS A 182 -2.30 -23.92 18.33
N CYS A 183 -2.61 -22.73 17.80
CA CYS A 183 -1.76 -22.04 16.82
C CYS A 183 -0.74 -21.09 17.47
N ASN A 184 -0.91 -20.78 18.76
CA ASN A 184 -0.20 -19.72 19.49
C ASN A 184 -0.27 -18.36 18.77
N GLN A 185 -1.39 -18.09 18.10
CA GLN A 185 -1.59 -16.89 17.29
C GLN A 185 -3.04 -16.37 17.38
N CYS A 186 -3.19 -15.07 17.22
CA CYS A 186 -4.51 -14.44 17.11
C CYS A 186 -5.03 -14.53 15.68
N HIS A 187 -6.23 -15.07 15.51
CA HIS A 187 -6.93 -15.20 14.23
C HIS A 187 -8.30 -14.54 14.27
N LEU A 188 -8.95 -14.39 13.13
CA LEU A 188 -10.36 -13.99 13.07
C LEU A 188 -11.24 -14.99 13.86
N VAL A 189 -12.36 -14.52 14.41
CA VAL A 189 -13.30 -15.34 15.20
C VAL A 189 -13.68 -16.63 14.47
N ASP A 190 -13.92 -16.57 13.16
CA ASP A 190 -14.36 -17.72 12.34
C ASP A 190 -13.19 -18.58 11.81
N TYR A 191 -11.98 -18.39 12.34
CA TYR A 191 -10.83 -19.17 11.93
C TYR A 191 -10.96 -20.62 12.38
N LYS A 192 -11.01 -21.53 11.41
CA LYS A 192 -10.93 -22.97 11.65
C LYS A 192 -9.47 -23.35 11.84
N CYS A 193 -9.12 -23.67 13.08
CA CYS A 193 -7.82 -24.24 13.41
C CYS A 193 -7.68 -25.58 12.67
N SER A 194 -6.85 -25.62 11.62
CA SER A 194 -6.36 -26.89 11.11
C SER A 194 -5.47 -27.49 12.19
N ASP A 195 -5.78 -28.71 12.64
CA ASP A 195 -4.93 -29.46 13.55
C ASP A 195 -3.54 -29.63 12.92
N GLY A 196 -2.59 -28.79 13.33
CA GLY A 196 -1.28 -28.72 12.71
C GLY A 196 -1.31 -28.16 11.28
N LYS A 197 -0.16 -27.69 10.80
CA LYS A 197 -0.01 -27.40 9.37
C LYS A 197 -0.33 -28.68 8.61
N VAL A 198 -1.27 -28.65 7.66
CA VAL A 198 -1.24 -29.60 6.55
C VAL A 198 -0.05 -29.21 5.67
N THR A 199 1.16 -29.44 6.15
CA THR A 199 2.37 -29.48 5.34
C THR A 199 2.35 -30.82 4.63
N GLY A 200 1.56 -30.92 3.57
CA GLY A 200 1.51 -32.11 2.73
C GLY A 200 1.10 -31.81 1.30
N CYS A 201 1.35 -32.75 0.39
CA CYS A 201 0.95 -32.64 -1.00
C CYS A 201 -0.58 -32.55 -1.09
N HIS A 202 -1.10 -31.39 -1.51
CA HIS A 202 -2.53 -31.19 -1.78
C HIS A 202 -3.14 -32.12 -2.85
N VAL A 203 -2.35 -32.98 -3.49
CA VAL A 203 -2.82 -33.96 -4.49
C VAL A 203 -3.04 -35.34 -3.88
N CYS A 204 -2.23 -35.77 -2.90
CA CYS A 204 -2.35 -37.10 -2.29
C CYS A 204 -2.49 -37.10 -0.76
N GLY A 205 -2.34 -35.94 -0.09
CA GLY A 205 -2.45 -35.81 1.37
C GLY A 205 -1.17 -36.15 2.14
N ASP A 206 -0.13 -36.63 1.47
CA ASP A 206 1.12 -37.09 2.07
C ASP A 206 1.99 -35.92 2.57
N LEU A 207 2.65 -36.07 3.71
CA LEU A 207 3.38 -35.00 4.41
C LEU A 207 4.85 -34.86 3.95
N ASP A 208 5.39 -35.87 3.26
CA ASP A 208 6.83 -35.95 2.94
C ASP A 208 7.27 -35.13 1.72
N HIS A 209 6.32 -34.54 0.97
CA HIS A 209 6.66 -33.78 -0.23
C HIS A 209 5.67 -32.64 -0.54
N LYS A 210 6.16 -31.62 -1.25
CA LYS A 210 5.33 -30.53 -1.78
C LYS A 210 4.69 -30.94 -3.10
N ARG A 211 3.59 -30.29 -3.50
CA ARG A 211 2.83 -30.59 -4.75
C ARG A 211 3.71 -30.78 -6.00
N ARG A 212 4.80 -30.03 -6.12
CA ARG A 212 5.69 -30.07 -7.30
C ARG A 212 6.40 -31.42 -7.45
N ASP A 213 6.66 -32.10 -6.33
CA ASP A 213 7.43 -33.34 -6.19
C ASP A 213 6.51 -34.56 -5.98
N CYS A 214 5.21 -34.40 -6.25
CA CYS A 214 4.18 -35.38 -5.91
C CYS A 214 4.06 -36.47 -7.00
N PRO A 215 4.26 -37.76 -6.67
CA PRO A 215 4.25 -38.85 -7.65
C PRO A 215 2.88 -39.01 -8.34
N ASN A 216 1.80 -38.59 -7.66
CA ASN A 216 0.43 -38.64 -8.18
C ASN A 216 -0.01 -37.39 -8.98
N ARG A 217 0.92 -36.46 -9.28
CA ARG A 217 0.62 -35.16 -9.91
C ARG A 217 -0.10 -35.25 -11.26
N ASN A 218 0.05 -36.35 -12.00
CA ASN A 218 -0.49 -36.53 -13.35
C ASN A 218 -1.73 -37.44 -13.45
N MET A 219 -2.26 -37.96 -12.34
CA MET A 219 -3.31 -38.99 -12.35
C MET A 219 -4.75 -38.48 -12.61
N LYS A 220 -4.97 -37.17 -12.82
CA LYS A 220 -6.28 -36.64 -13.23
C LYS A 220 -6.16 -35.59 -14.35
N LYS A 221 -5.91 -36.03 -15.58
CA LYS A 221 -6.25 -35.25 -16.78
C LYS A 221 -7.73 -35.50 -17.13
N THR A 222 -8.67 -34.93 -16.38
CA THR A 222 -10.00 -34.67 -16.95
C THR A 222 -9.82 -33.57 -17.98
N LYS A 223 -9.97 -33.92 -19.27
CA LYS A 223 -9.88 -33.00 -20.41
C LYS A 223 -10.77 -31.77 -20.16
N ARG A 224 -10.16 -30.59 -19.98
CA ARG A 224 -10.89 -29.32 -20.10
C ARG A 224 -11.08 -29.03 -21.60
N PRO A 225 -12.24 -28.53 -22.04
CA PRO A 225 -12.43 -28.20 -23.44
C PRO A 225 -11.50 -27.05 -23.83
N ILE A 226 -10.83 -27.22 -24.98
CA ILE A 226 -9.97 -26.22 -25.61
C ILE A 226 -10.86 -25.08 -26.10
N CYS A 227 -10.68 -23.88 -25.55
CA CYS A 227 -11.23 -22.66 -26.14
C CYS A 227 -10.38 -22.33 -27.38
N LYS A 228 -10.90 -22.63 -28.58
CA LYS A 228 -10.30 -22.19 -29.84
C LYS A 228 -10.39 -20.67 -29.91
N ARG A 229 -9.25 -19.98 -29.82
CA ARG A 229 -9.14 -18.60 -30.29
C ARG A 229 -8.89 -18.66 -31.78
N THR A 230 -9.89 -18.27 -32.57
CA THR A 230 -9.71 -17.99 -33.99
C THR A 230 -8.75 -16.80 -34.13
N ALA A 231 -7.63 -17.03 -34.82
CA ALA A 231 -6.80 -15.97 -35.35
C ALA A 231 -7.58 -15.32 -36.50
N VAL A 232 -7.71 -14.00 -36.48
CA VAL A 232 -8.15 -13.24 -37.66
C VAL A 232 -6.89 -12.87 -38.41
N GLU A 233 -6.75 -13.43 -39.61
CA GLU A 233 -5.74 -13.07 -40.58
C GLU A 233 -6.00 -11.63 -41.07
N ILE A 234 -4.95 -10.80 -41.04
CA ILE A 234 -4.97 -9.48 -41.68
C ILE A 234 -4.35 -9.69 -43.06
N SER A 235 -5.17 -9.60 -44.10
CA SER A 235 -4.72 -9.55 -45.49
C SER A 235 -4.31 -8.12 -45.85
N ASP A 236 -3.15 -8.00 -46.48
CA ASP A 236 -2.62 -6.77 -47.08
C ASP A 236 -3.63 -6.15 -48.06
N GLY A 237 -3.78 -4.84 -47.97
CA GLY A 237 -4.66 -4.04 -48.84
C GLY A 237 -3.98 -2.73 -49.21
N ASP A 238 -4.02 -2.45 -50.51
CA ASP A 238 -3.27 -1.46 -51.28
C ASP A 238 -3.34 0.01 -50.81
N ILE A 239 -2.29 0.70 -51.21
CA ILE A 239 -2.06 2.15 -51.15
C ILE A 239 -2.96 2.86 -52.17
N THR A 240 -3.77 3.83 -51.71
CA THR A 240 -4.04 5.06 -52.48
C THR A 240 -4.23 6.26 -51.55
N GLU A 241 -3.64 7.38 -51.97
CA GLU A 241 -3.67 8.71 -51.35
C GLU A 241 -5.07 9.33 -51.42
N ASP A 242 -5.51 10.09 -50.40
CA ASP A 242 -5.77 11.53 -50.55
C ASP A 242 -6.11 12.25 -49.21
N SER A 243 -5.59 13.48 -49.12
CA SER A 243 -5.96 14.71 -48.41
C SER A 243 -6.79 14.78 -47.10
N SER A 244 -6.20 15.58 -46.19
CA SER A 244 -6.79 16.72 -45.46
C SER A 244 -7.49 16.55 -44.09
N LEU A 245 -6.88 17.26 -43.13
CA LEU A 245 -7.46 18.19 -42.15
C LEU A 245 -8.38 17.67 -41.01
N ASP A 246 -7.80 17.80 -39.81
CA ASP A 246 -8.34 18.52 -38.65
C ASP A 246 -9.32 17.89 -37.64
N VAL A 247 -8.98 18.20 -36.37
CA VAL A 247 -9.86 18.45 -35.21
C VAL A 247 -10.40 17.23 -34.42
N ASN A 248 -9.76 17.04 -33.27
CA ASN A 248 -10.38 16.97 -31.92
C ASN A 248 -11.38 15.83 -31.64
N SER A 249 -10.98 14.85 -30.80
CA SER A 249 -11.95 13.93 -30.20
C SER A 249 -11.67 13.64 -28.72
N GLY A 250 -12.54 14.19 -27.88
CA GLY A 250 -12.82 13.66 -26.55
C GLY A 250 -13.47 12.28 -26.67
N ARG A 251 -12.96 11.28 -25.94
CA ARG A 251 -13.49 9.91 -25.98
C ARG A 251 -14.33 9.61 -24.73
N GLN A 252 -15.65 9.62 -24.96
CA GLN A 252 -16.67 9.10 -24.06
C GLN A 252 -16.42 7.61 -23.75
N ARG A 253 -16.50 7.25 -22.46
CA ARG A 253 -16.50 5.86 -21.97
C ARG A 253 -17.86 5.21 -22.26
N LYS A 254 -17.89 4.17 -23.10
CA LYS A 254 -19.05 3.25 -23.21
C LYS A 254 -18.91 2.10 -22.21
N LYS A 255 -20.01 1.86 -21.48
CA LYS A 255 -20.23 0.85 -20.44
C LYS A 255 -20.18 -0.57 -21.03
N LEU A 256 -19.48 -1.50 -20.36
CA LEU A 256 -19.68 -2.94 -20.56
C LEU A 256 -20.87 -3.42 -19.71
N LYS A 257 -21.85 -4.03 -20.38
CA LYS A 257 -22.94 -4.80 -19.76
C LYS A 257 -22.41 -6.18 -19.33
N LYS A 258 -22.83 -6.63 -18.13
CA LYS A 258 -22.70 -8.01 -17.65
C LYS A 258 -23.61 -8.92 -18.49
N CYS A 259 -23.09 -10.08 -18.90
CA CYS A 259 -23.91 -11.21 -19.36
C CYS A 259 -24.17 -12.16 -18.19
N HIS A 260 -25.36 -12.76 -18.23
CA HIS A 260 -25.98 -13.66 -17.27
C HIS A 260 -25.18 -14.93 -16.97
#